data_AF-K9KDZ4-F1
#
_entry.id   AF-K9KDZ4-F1
#
_cell.length_a   1.000
_cell.length_b   1.000
_cell.length_c   1.000
_cell.angle_alpha   90.00
_cell.angle_beta   90.00
_cell.angle_gamma   90.00
#
_symmetry.space_group_name_H-M   'P 1'
#
loop_
_entity.id
_entity.type
_entity.pdbx_description
1 polymer ?
#
loop_
_entity_poly.entity_id
_entity_poly.type
_entity_poly.pdbx_seq_one_letter_code
_entity_poly.pdbx_strand_id
1 'polypeptide(L)'
;SRISDSSQGDNNLQKLGPDDVSVDIEAIRRVYTRLLSNEKIETAFLNALVYLSPNVECDLTYHNVYSRDPNYLNLFIIVMENRNLHSPEYLEMALPLFCKAMSKLPLAAQGKLVRLWSKYSADQIRRMMETFQQLITYKVISNEFNSRNLVNDDDAIVAASKCLKMVYYANVVGGEVDTNHNEEDDEEPIPESSELTLQELLGEERRNKKGPRVDPLETELGVKTLDCRKPLIPFEEFINEPLNEVLEMDKDYTFFKVETENKFSFMTCPFILNAVTKNLGLYYDNRIRMYSERRITVLYSLVQGQQLNPYLRLKVRRDHIIDDALVRLEMIAMENPADLKKQLYVEFEGEQGVDEGGVSKEFFQLVVEEIFNPDIG
;
A
#
# COMPACT_ATOMS: atom_id res chain seq x y z
N SER A 1 1.76 -31.84 -64.28
CA SER A 1 0.82 -32.41 -63.30
C SER A 1 1.62 -33.13 -62.22
N ARG A 2 1.23 -32.93 -60.94
CA ARG A 2 1.85 -33.37 -59.67
C ARG A 2 2.99 -32.44 -59.20
N ILE A 3 2.67 -31.40 -58.43
CA ILE A 3 2.38 -31.34 -56.97
C ILE A 3 3.62 -31.69 -56.15
N SER A 4 4.24 -30.66 -55.58
CA SER A 4 5.02 -30.72 -54.35
C SER A 4 4.80 -29.40 -53.59
N ASP A 5 3.89 -29.46 -52.62
CA ASP A 5 3.70 -28.46 -51.57
C ASP A 5 5.02 -28.19 -50.85
N SER A 6 5.34 -26.91 -50.70
CA SER A 6 6.20 -26.41 -49.62
C SER A 6 5.79 -24.98 -49.27
N SER A 7 4.55 -24.82 -48.84
CA SER A 7 4.12 -23.66 -48.06
C SER A 7 4.61 -23.83 -46.61
N GLN A 8 5.91 -23.58 -46.38
CA GLN A 8 6.34 -23.16 -45.06
C GLN A 8 5.84 -21.73 -44.87
N GLY A 9 4.61 -21.63 -44.35
CA GLY A 9 4.12 -20.39 -43.76
C GLY A 9 4.96 -20.12 -42.52
N ASP A 10 5.86 -19.15 -42.61
CA ASP A 10 6.50 -18.54 -41.46
C ASP A 10 5.41 -17.99 -40.53
N ASN A 11 5.07 -18.77 -39.50
CA ASN A 11 4.36 -18.27 -38.33
C ASN A 11 5.31 -17.36 -37.55
N ASN A 12 5.57 -16.18 -38.10
CA ASN A 12 6.12 -15.06 -37.37
C ASN A 12 5.04 -14.55 -36.40
N LEU A 13 4.90 -15.23 -35.26
CA LEU A 13 4.46 -14.58 -34.03
C LEU A 13 5.50 -13.49 -33.77
N GLN A 14 5.26 -12.28 -34.29
CA GLN A 14 5.98 -11.08 -33.88
C GLN A 14 5.96 -11.08 -32.35
N LYS A 15 7.11 -11.34 -31.74
CA LYS A 15 7.28 -11.19 -30.29
C LYS A 15 7.00 -9.71 -30.02
N LEU A 16 5.80 -9.43 -29.51
CA LEU A 16 5.41 -8.12 -29.02
C LEU A 16 6.49 -7.65 -28.04
N GLY A 17 6.80 -6.35 -28.07
CA GLY A 17 7.68 -5.76 -27.07
C GLY A 17 7.17 -6.01 -25.65
N PRO A 18 8.02 -5.83 -24.63
CA PRO A 18 7.65 -6.07 -23.24
C PRO A 18 6.38 -5.29 -22.83
N ASP A 19 6.19 -4.10 -23.39
CA ASP A 19 5.06 -3.20 -23.12
C ASP A 19 3.98 -3.19 -24.20
N ASP A 20 4.13 -3.99 -25.26
CA ASP A 20 3.16 -4.05 -26.35
C ASP A 20 2.08 -5.08 -26.05
N VAL A 21 0.85 -4.77 -26.48
CA VAL A 21 -0.32 -5.65 -26.40
C VAL A 21 -0.83 -5.95 -27.79
N SER A 22 -1.39 -7.15 -27.98
CA SER A 22 -1.86 -7.57 -29.30
C SER A 22 -3.20 -6.92 -29.71
N VAL A 23 -3.77 -6.09 -28.83
CA VAL A 23 -5.12 -5.58 -28.95
C VAL A 23 -5.14 -4.13 -29.42
N ASP A 24 -5.94 -3.82 -30.45
CA ASP A 24 -6.15 -2.45 -30.91
C ASP A 24 -7.13 -1.72 -29.98
N ILE A 25 -6.57 -1.04 -28.98
CA ILE A 25 -7.32 -0.30 -27.95
C ILE A 25 -8.15 0.82 -28.58
N GLU A 26 -7.66 1.48 -29.63
CA GLU A 26 -8.41 2.53 -30.31
C GLU A 26 -9.63 1.98 -31.06
N ALA A 27 -9.49 0.83 -31.72
CA ALA A 27 -10.62 0.14 -32.33
C ALA A 27 -11.65 -0.27 -31.28
N ILE A 28 -11.22 -0.81 -30.13
CA ILE A 28 -12.12 -1.16 -29.03
C ILE A 28 -12.90 0.06 -28.54
N ARG A 29 -12.24 1.20 -28.33
CA ARG A 29 -12.89 2.45 -27.91
C ARG A 29 -13.94 2.91 -28.93
N ARG A 30 -13.63 2.83 -30.23
CA ARG A 30 -14.61 3.14 -31.30
C ARG A 30 -15.79 2.18 -31.27
N VAL A 31 -15.56 0.89 -31.03
CA VAL A 31 -16.62 -0.12 -30.92
C VAL A 31 -17.51 0.15 -29.71
N TYR A 32 -16.95 0.33 -28.50
CA TYR A 32 -17.73 0.65 -27.30
C TYR A 32 -18.56 1.93 -27.47
N THR A 33 -17.99 2.96 -28.11
CA THR A 33 -18.73 4.21 -28.39
C THR A 33 -20.00 3.98 -29.23
N ARG A 34 -19.99 2.96 -30.12
CA ARG A 34 -21.16 2.60 -30.95
C ARG A 34 -22.11 1.62 -30.27
N LEU A 35 -21.60 0.75 -29.39
CA LEU A 35 -22.39 -0.31 -28.76
C LEU A 35 -23.11 0.17 -27.49
N LEU A 36 -22.45 1.00 -26.67
CA LEU A 36 -22.99 1.46 -25.38
C LEU A 36 -24.17 2.43 -25.52
N SER A 37 -24.53 2.84 -26.74
CA SER A 37 -25.78 3.57 -26.99
C SER A 37 -27.02 2.66 -27.05
N ASN A 38 -26.88 1.34 -26.84
CA ASN A 38 -27.97 0.36 -26.94
C ASN A 38 -28.09 -0.49 -25.66
N GLU A 39 -29.13 -0.25 -24.88
CA GLU A 39 -29.41 -0.93 -23.60
C GLU A 39 -29.43 -2.47 -23.69
N LYS A 40 -29.90 -3.05 -24.81
CA LYS A 40 -29.94 -4.51 -24.98
C LYS A 40 -28.55 -5.12 -25.02
N ILE A 41 -27.58 -4.39 -25.55
CA ILE A 41 -26.19 -4.83 -25.66
C ILE A 41 -25.51 -4.70 -24.29
N GLU A 42 -25.85 -3.68 -23.52
CA GLU A 42 -25.35 -3.48 -22.17
C GLU A 42 -25.73 -4.63 -21.23
N THR A 43 -26.99 -5.08 -21.24
CA THR A 43 -27.40 -6.26 -20.46
C THR A 43 -26.63 -7.52 -20.88
N ALA A 44 -26.36 -7.68 -22.18
CA ALA A 44 -25.58 -8.82 -22.68
C ALA A 44 -24.12 -8.77 -22.18
N PHE A 45 -23.50 -7.58 -22.16
CA PHE A 45 -22.15 -7.40 -21.62
C PHE A 45 -22.09 -7.65 -20.12
N LEU A 46 -23.06 -7.14 -19.35
CA LEU A 46 -23.18 -7.39 -17.92
C LEU A 46 -23.19 -8.90 -17.65
N ASN A 47 -24.09 -9.63 -18.30
CA ASN A 47 -24.20 -11.08 -18.15
C ASN A 47 -22.91 -11.79 -18.56
N ALA A 48 -22.29 -11.38 -19.68
CA ALA A 48 -21.03 -11.95 -20.13
C ALA A 48 -19.93 -11.80 -19.06
N LEU A 49 -19.81 -10.63 -18.42
CA LEU A 49 -18.84 -10.43 -17.34
C LEU A 49 -19.14 -11.27 -16.10
N VAL A 50 -20.41 -11.39 -15.72
CA VAL A 50 -20.83 -12.23 -14.58
C VAL A 50 -20.45 -13.69 -14.80
N TYR A 51 -20.61 -14.22 -16.01
CA TYR A 51 -20.22 -15.60 -16.33
C TYR A 51 -18.72 -15.77 -16.57
N LEU A 52 -18.06 -14.78 -17.16
CA LEU A 52 -16.63 -14.87 -17.51
C LEU A 52 -15.74 -14.75 -16.28
N SER A 53 -16.02 -13.79 -15.39
CA SER A 53 -15.09 -13.42 -14.31
C SER A 53 -14.75 -14.56 -13.35
N PRO A 54 -15.69 -15.40 -12.88
CA PRO A 54 -15.35 -16.55 -12.03
C PRO A 54 -14.46 -17.60 -12.73
N ASN A 55 -14.66 -17.81 -14.04
CA ASN A 55 -13.82 -18.71 -14.82
C ASN A 55 -12.40 -18.16 -14.95
N VAL A 56 -12.26 -16.86 -15.21
CA VAL A 56 -10.97 -16.16 -15.26
C VAL A 56 -10.25 -16.21 -13.92
N GLU A 57 -10.98 -16.03 -12.81
CA GLU A 57 -10.41 -16.17 -11.47
C GLU A 57 -9.83 -17.58 -11.24
N CYS A 58 -10.59 -18.62 -11.60
CA CYS A 58 -10.13 -20.02 -11.51
C CYS A 58 -8.91 -20.29 -12.41
N ASP A 59 -8.94 -19.82 -13.65
CA ASP A 59 -7.86 -19.96 -14.62
C ASP A 59 -6.55 -19.34 -14.11
N LEU A 60 -6.63 -18.12 -13.56
CA LEU A 60 -5.47 -17.43 -13.00
C LEU A 60 -4.96 -18.11 -11.72
N THR A 61 -5.87 -18.60 -10.88
CA THR A 61 -5.52 -19.20 -9.58
C THR A 61 -4.92 -20.60 -9.73
N TYR A 62 -5.45 -21.44 -10.62
CA TYR A 62 -5.14 -22.87 -10.66
C TYR A 62 -4.46 -23.34 -11.95
N HIS A 63 -4.52 -22.56 -13.03
CA HIS A 63 -4.08 -23.01 -14.36
C HIS A 63 -2.89 -22.24 -14.93
N ASN A 64 -2.39 -21.21 -14.24
CA ASN A 64 -1.24 -20.38 -14.66
C ASN A 64 -1.39 -19.91 -16.12
N VAL A 65 -2.61 -19.56 -16.53
CA VAL A 65 -2.96 -19.26 -17.93
C VAL A 65 -2.14 -18.12 -18.52
N TYR A 66 -1.82 -17.10 -17.74
CA TYR A 66 -1.03 -15.95 -18.19
C TYR A 66 0.39 -16.35 -18.62
N SER A 67 1.01 -17.30 -17.90
CA SER A 67 2.34 -17.80 -18.24
C SER A 67 2.35 -18.60 -19.54
N ARG A 68 1.19 -19.15 -19.95
CA ARG A 68 1.02 -19.90 -21.20
C ARG A 68 0.71 -18.98 -22.38
N ASP A 69 -0.13 -17.98 -22.15
CA ASP A 69 -0.52 -16.99 -23.15
C ASP A 69 -0.51 -15.58 -22.54
N PRO A 70 0.52 -14.76 -22.84
CA PRO A 70 0.56 -13.37 -22.40
C PRO A 70 -0.60 -12.51 -22.93
N ASN A 71 -1.27 -12.93 -24.02
CA ASN A 71 -2.42 -12.22 -24.56
C ASN A 71 -3.68 -12.37 -23.71
N TYR A 72 -3.65 -13.24 -22.68
CA TYR A 72 -4.72 -13.35 -21.69
C TYR A 72 -5.04 -12.00 -21.02
N LEU A 73 -4.04 -11.10 -20.96
CA LEU A 73 -4.20 -9.74 -20.45
C LEU A 73 -5.20 -8.88 -21.23
N ASN A 74 -5.41 -9.19 -22.52
CA ASN A 74 -6.34 -8.46 -23.38
C ASN A 74 -7.76 -8.46 -22.85
N LEU A 75 -8.17 -9.49 -22.10
CA LEU A 75 -9.47 -9.55 -21.45
C LEU A 75 -9.64 -8.34 -20.52
N PHE A 76 -8.68 -8.11 -19.63
CA PHE A 76 -8.72 -7.01 -18.68
C PHE A 76 -8.68 -5.65 -19.38
N ILE A 77 -7.87 -5.53 -20.44
CA ILE A 77 -7.78 -4.31 -21.24
C ILE A 77 -9.13 -4.01 -21.90
N ILE A 78 -9.73 -4.98 -22.59
CA ILE A 78 -11.03 -4.83 -23.25
C ILE A 78 -12.10 -4.41 -22.24
N VAL A 79 -12.20 -5.11 -21.11
CA VAL A 79 -13.23 -4.80 -20.09
C VAL A 79 -13.02 -3.41 -19.52
N MET A 80 -11.79 -3.01 -19.20
CA MET A 80 -11.51 -1.69 -18.65
C MET A 80 -11.74 -0.54 -19.64
N GLU A 81 -11.87 -0.80 -20.94
CA GLU A 81 -12.30 0.22 -21.91
C GLU A 81 -13.83 0.45 -21.93
N ASN A 82 -14.61 -0.40 -21.26
CA ASN A 82 -16.04 -0.17 -21.07
C ASN A 82 -16.27 1.05 -20.16
N ARG A 83 -17.00 2.05 -20.67
CA ARG A 83 -17.27 3.30 -19.94
C ARG A 83 -18.42 3.19 -18.94
N ASN A 84 -19.25 2.15 -19.01
CA ASN A 84 -20.42 1.97 -18.14
C ASN A 84 -20.17 1.06 -16.93
N LEU A 85 -18.91 0.69 -16.63
CA LEU A 85 -18.60 -0.17 -15.48
C LEU A 85 -19.04 0.40 -14.12
N HIS A 86 -19.32 1.70 -14.08
CA HIS A 86 -19.79 2.42 -12.91
C HIS A 86 -21.32 2.40 -12.73
N SER A 87 -22.08 1.80 -13.66
CA SER A 87 -23.53 1.71 -13.50
C SER A 87 -23.89 0.81 -12.31
N PRO A 88 -25.01 1.06 -11.61
CA PRO A 88 -25.43 0.27 -10.45
C PRO A 88 -25.45 -1.24 -10.69
N GLU A 89 -25.91 -1.67 -11.87
CA GLU A 89 -25.99 -3.08 -12.24
C GLU A 89 -24.60 -3.73 -12.31
N TYR A 90 -23.60 -3.02 -12.85
CA TYR A 90 -22.22 -3.50 -12.87
C TYR A 90 -21.62 -3.49 -11.46
N LEU A 91 -21.81 -2.44 -10.67
CA LEU A 91 -21.30 -2.35 -9.29
C LEU A 91 -21.84 -3.46 -8.39
N GLU A 92 -23.10 -3.84 -8.58
CA GLU A 92 -23.74 -4.88 -7.78
C GLU A 92 -23.32 -6.29 -8.22
N MET A 93 -23.32 -6.57 -9.52
CA MET A 93 -23.22 -7.94 -10.05
C MET A 93 -21.85 -8.27 -10.66
N ALA A 94 -21.38 -7.47 -11.61
CA ALA A 94 -20.27 -7.86 -12.49
C ALA A 94 -18.90 -7.39 -11.98
N LEU A 95 -18.79 -6.12 -11.59
CA LEU A 95 -17.53 -5.49 -11.22
C LEU A 95 -16.88 -6.13 -9.97
N PRO A 96 -17.62 -6.57 -8.93
CA PRO A 96 -17.03 -7.34 -7.82
C PRO A 96 -16.30 -8.59 -8.30
N LEU A 97 -16.93 -9.37 -9.19
CA LEU A 97 -16.37 -10.62 -9.72
C LEU A 97 -15.16 -10.32 -10.62
N PHE A 98 -15.27 -9.29 -11.45
CA PHE A 98 -14.16 -8.84 -12.30
C PHE A 98 -12.95 -8.41 -11.47
N CYS A 99 -13.15 -7.63 -10.40
CA CYS A 99 -12.08 -7.23 -9.48
C CYS A 99 -11.43 -8.44 -8.81
N LYS A 100 -12.22 -9.43 -8.37
CA LYS A 100 -11.68 -10.68 -7.79
C LYS A 100 -10.76 -11.37 -8.78
N ALA A 101 -11.21 -11.58 -10.01
CA ALA A 101 -10.39 -12.17 -11.07
C ALA A 101 -9.11 -11.36 -11.36
N MET A 102 -9.24 -10.04 -11.50
CA MET A 102 -8.13 -9.15 -11.77
C MET A 102 -7.10 -9.12 -10.63
N SER A 103 -7.54 -9.26 -9.38
CA SER A 103 -6.66 -9.34 -8.21
C SER A 103 -5.80 -10.61 -8.15
N LYS A 104 -6.09 -11.62 -8.97
CA LYS A 104 -5.32 -12.85 -9.12
C LYS A 104 -4.25 -12.77 -10.21
N LEU A 105 -4.14 -11.64 -10.91
CA LEU A 105 -3.09 -11.45 -11.91
C LEU A 105 -1.70 -11.60 -11.26
N PRO A 106 -0.76 -12.37 -11.87
CA PRO A 106 0.59 -12.46 -11.35
C PRO A 106 1.30 -11.10 -11.45
N LEU A 107 2.32 -10.89 -10.60
CA LEU A 107 3.02 -9.61 -10.48
C LEU A 107 3.50 -9.05 -11.84
N ALA A 108 4.10 -9.88 -12.69
CA ALA A 108 4.53 -9.49 -14.03
C ALA A 108 3.39 -9.01 -14.94
N ALA A 109 2.17 -9.58 -14.79
CA ALA A 109 0.99 -9.13 -15.52
C ALA A 109 0.47 -7.79 -15.00
N GLN A 110 0.49 -7.61 -13.68
CA GLN A 110 0.14 -6.33 -13.04
C GLN A 110 1.09 -5.23 -13.52
N GLY A 111 2.41 -5.48 -13.47
CA GLY A 111 3.43 -4.55 -13.97
C GLY A 111 3.22 -4.18 -15.44
N LYS A 112 2.90 -5.17 -16.29
CA LYS A 112 2.59 -4.92 -17.71
C LYS A 112 1.33 -4.08 -17.91
N LEU A 113 0.25 -4.30 -17.15
CA LEU A 113 -0.93 -3.44 -17.19
C LEU A 113 -0.62 -2.01 -16.73
N VAL A 114 0.15 -1.87 -15.66
CA VAL A 114 0.55 -0.56 -15.15
C VAL A 114 1.36 0.22 -16.20
N ARG A 115 2.34 -0.43 -16.85
CA ARG A 115 3.14 0.18 -17.94
C ARG A 115 2.32 0.51 -19.18
N LEU A 116 1.23 -0.22 -19.44
CA LEU A 116 0.29 0.12 -20.51
C LEU A 116 -0.55 1.34 -20.13
N TRP A 117 -1.13 1.33 -18.93
CA TRP A 117 -2.02 2.38 -18.46
C TRP A 117 -1.29 3.68 -18.13
N SER A 118 0.00 3.65 -17.80
CA SER A 118 0.80 4.87 -17.64
C SER A 118 0.88 5.72 -18.92
N LYS A 119 0.61 5.11 -20.08
CA LYS A 119 0.54 5.81 -21.38
C LYS A 119 -0.84 6.44 -21.65
N TYR A 120 -1.81 6.24 -20.76
CA TYR A 120 -3.17 6.77 -20.92
C TYR A 120 -3.23 8.24 -20.49
N SER A 121 -4.27 8.95 -20.96
CA SER A 121 -4.49 10.33 -20.53
C SER A 121 -4.97 10.42 -19.08
N ALA A 122 -4.80 11.58 -18.44
CA ALA A 122 -5.30 11.85 -17.10
C ALA A 122 -6.81 11.55 -16.95
N ASP A 123 -7.63 11.88 -17.95
CA ASP A 123 -9.07 11.57 -17.94
C ASP A 123 -9.37 10.07 -17.96
N GLN A 124 -8.53 9.29 -18.65
CA GLN A 124 -8.68 7.84 -18.72
C GLN A 124 -8.29 7.19 -17.39
N ILE A 125 -7.20 7.65 -16.76
CA ILE A 125 -6.78 7.22 -15.43
C ILE A 125 -7.86 7.59 -14.40
N ARG A 126 -8.38 8.82 -14.43
CA ARG A 126 -9.46 9.28 -13.54
C ARG A 126 -10.69 8.38 -13.65
N ARG A 127 -11.17 8.11 -14.86
CA ARG A 127 -12.33 7.21 -15.07
C ARG A 127 -12.10 5.81 -14.49
N MET A 128 -10.89 5.25 -14.66
CA MET A 128 -10.56 3.94 -14.12
C MET A 128 -10.49 3.95 -12.59
N MET A 129 -9.89 5.00 -12.02
CA MET A 129 -9.84 5.24 -10.58
C MET A 129 -11.27 5.34 -10.01
N GLU A 130 -12.13 6.16 -10.62
CA GLU A 130 -13.53 6.35 -10.23
C GLU A 130 -14.31 5.03 -10.27
N THR A 131 -14.07 4.17 -11.25
CA THR A 131 -14.74 2.86 -11.37
C THR A 131 -14.50 2.01 -10.12
N PHE A 132 -13.26 1.91 -9.64
CA PHE A 132 -12.94 1.13 -8.44
C PHE A 132 -13.33 1.86 -7.14
N GLN A 133 -13.17 3.19 -7.08
CA GLN A 133 -13.61 3.99 -5.95
C GLN A 133 -15.11 3.83 -5.70
N GLN A 134 -15.92 3.94 -6.76
CA GLN A 134 -17.37 3.83 -6.65
C GLN A 134 -17.80 2.45 -6.19
N LEU A 135 -17.13 1.37 -6.61
CA LEU A 135 -17.39 0.04 -6.08
C LEU A 135 -17.09 -0.05 -4.58
N ILE A 136 -15.93 0.45 -4.14
CA ILE A 136 -15.55 0.47 -2.73
C ILE A 136 -16.59 1.26 -1.93
N THR A 137 -16.90 2.49 -2.35
CA THR A 137 -17.91 3.34 -1.72
C THR A 137 -19.28 2.69 -1.69
N TYR A 138 -19.74 2.10 -2.80
CA TYR A 138 -21.02 1.41 -2.88
C TYR A 138 -21.08 0.26 -1.89
N LYS A 139 -20.05 -0.59 -1.81
CA LYS A 139 -20.02 -1.71 -0.86
C LYS A 139 -19.91 -1.24 0.59
N VAL A 140 -19.16 -0.17 0.85
CA VAL A 140 -19.03 0.42 2.19
C VAL A 140 -20.37 0.96 2.68
N ILE A 141 -21.08 1.71 1.85
CA ILE A 141 -22.37 2.33 2.22
C ILE A 141 -23.51 1.32 2.24
N SER A 142 -23.46 0.29 1.39
CA SER A 142 -24.53 -0.72 1.29
C SER A 142 -24.47 -1.80 2.37
N ASN A 143 -23.34 -1.90 3.09
CA ASN A 143 -23.13 -2.91 4.13
C ASN A 143 -22.88 -2.24 5.49
N GLU A 144 -23.16 -2.95 6.58
CA GLU A 144 -22.84 -2.49 7.93
C GLU A 144 -21.53 -3.09 8.43
N PHE A 145 -20.53 -2.23 8.67
CA PHE A 145 -19.24 -2.63 9.23
C PHE A 145 -19.15 -2.27 10.72
N ASN A 146 -18.55 -3.16 11.50
CA ASN A 146 -18.36 -3.00 12.93
C ASN A 146 -17.23 -3.90 13.44
N SER A 147 -16.96 -3.85 14.74
CA SER A 147 -15.90 -4.65 15.37
C SER A 147 -15.93 -6.17 15.13
N ARG A 148 -17.04 -6.75 14.68
CA ARG A 148 -17.16 -8.17 14.32
C ARG A 148 -17.22 -8.42 12.82
N ASN A 149 -17.67 -7.44 12.04
CA ASN A 149 -17.73 -7.48 10.58
C ASN A 149 -16.82 -6.39 10.01
N LEU A 150 -15.57 -6.75 9.76
CA LEU A 150 -14.56 -5.79 9.33
C LEU A 150 -14.61 -5.59 7.83
N VAL A 151 -14.32 -4.36 7.39
CA VAL A 151 -14.21 -4.03 5.96
C VAL A 151 -13.08 -4.82 5.28
N ASN A 152 -12.07 -5.24 6.04
CA ASN A 152 -10.98 -6.13 5.63
C ASN A 152 -11.44 -7.52 5.15
N ASP A 153 -12.62 -7.97 5.59
CA ASP A 153 -13.15 -9.30 5.29
C ASP A 153 -14.08 -9.30 4.07
N ASP A 154 -14.42 -8.13 3.51
CA ASP A 154 -15.21 -8.03 2.28
C ASP A 154 -14.30 -8.20 1.04
N ASP A 155 -14.40 -9.37 0.41
CA ASP A 155 -13.59 -9.70 -0.78
C ASP A 155 -13.74 -8.68 -1.92
N ALA A 156 -14.93 -8.09 -2.11
CA ALA A 156 -15.16 -7.18 -3.23
C ALA A 156 -14.43 -5.86 -2.98
N ILE A 157 -14.48 -5.34 -1.76
CA ILE A 157 -13.73 -4.14 -1.36
C ILE A 157 -12.22 -4.43 -1.47
N VAL A 158 -11.75 -5.54 -0.89
CA VAL A 158 -10.33 -5.91 -0.94
C VAL A 158 -9.83 -6.07 -2.37
N ALA A 159 -10.58 -6.77 -3.23
CA ALA A 159 -10.21 -6.96 -4.62
C ALA A 159 -10.21 -5.64 -5.40
N ALA A 160 -11.20 -4.77 -5.17
CA ALA A 160 -11.27 -3.44 -5.78
C ALA A 160 -10.08 -2.56 -5.33
N SER A 161 -9.69 -2.59 -4.06
CA SER A 161 -8.51 -1.85 -3.57
C SER A 161 -7.21 -2.35 -4.19
N LYS A 162 -7.07 -3.66 -4.42
CA LYS A 162 -5.93 -4.24 -5.17
C LYS A 162 -5.93 -3.81 -6.64
N CYS A 163 -7.10 -3.69 -7.27
CA CYS A 163 -7.19 -3.20 -8.64
C CYS A 163 -6.88 -1.70 -8.73
N LEU A 164 -7.40 -0.91 -7.79
CA LEU A 164 -7.13 0.51 -7.67
C LEU A 164 -5.62 0.79 -7.45
N LYS A 165 -4.91 -0.08 -6.74
CA LYS A 165 -3.44 -0.01 -6.61
C LYS A 165 -2.74 0.01 -7.96
N MET A 166 -3.14 -0.82 -8.92
CA MET A 166 -2.54 -0.80 -10.26
C MET A 166 -2.82 0.54 -10.97
N VAL A 167 -4.01 1.11 -10.84
CA VAL A 167 -4.32 2.43 -11.40
C VAL A 167 -3.50 3.52 -10.72
N TYR A 168 -3.28 3.42 -9.41
CA TYR A 168 -2.44 4.35 -8.64
C TYR A 168 -0.97 4.31 -9.11
N TYR A 169 -0.39 3.13 -9.33
CA TYR A 169 0.97 3.06 -9.88
C TYR A 169 1.02 3.50 -11.35
N ALA A 170 -0.02 3.27 -12.15
CA ALA A 170 -0.08 3.82 -13.51
C ALA A 170 -0.10 5.36 -13.50
N ASN A 171 -0.80 5.95 -12.52
CA ASN A 171 -0.81 7.39 -12.27
C ASN A 171 0.57 7.94 -11.90
N VAL A 172 1.34 7.20 -11.09
CA VAL A 172 2.72 7.53 -10.71
C VAL A 172 3.65 7.43 -11.92
N VAL A 173 3.71 6.26 -12.56
CA VAL A 173 4.63 5.97 -13.68
C VAL A 173 4.34 6.83 -14.90
N GLY A 174 3.08 7.19 -15.14
CA GLY A 174 2.71 8.07 -16.25
C GLY A 174 2.98 9.56 -15.98
N GLY A 175 3.31 9.92 -14.74
CA GLY A 175 3.66 11.27 -14.34
C GLY A 175 5.12 11.64 -14.62
N GLU A 176 5.57 12.73 -14.00
CA GLU A 176 6.98 13.11 -13.95
C GLU A 176 7.64 12.37 -12.78
N VAL A 177 8.57 11.47 -13.09
CA VAL A 177 9.31 10.65 -12.11
C VAL A 177 10.81 10.96 -12.18
N ASP A 178 11.46 10.92 -11.02
CA ASP A 178 12.91 11.13 -10.86
C ASP A 178 13.50 9.93 -10.12
N THR A 179 14.09 9.00 -10.87
CA THR A 179 14.63 7.73 -10.34
C THR A 179 16.13 7.76 -10.10
N ASN A 180 16.79 8.91 -10.31
CA ASN A 180 18.26 9.01 -10.31
C ASN A 180 18.89 8.74 -8.94
N HIS A 181 18.14 8.87 -7.84
CA HIS A 181 18.62 8.65 -6.48
C HIS A 181 18.47 7.20 -6.00
N ASN A 182 17.77 6.33 -6.75
CA ASN A 182 17.49 4.98 -6.27
C ASN A 182 18.72 4.07 -6.26
N GLU A 183 19.73 4.34 -7.10
CA GLU A 183 20.97 3.56 -7.12
C GLU A 183 21.85 3.81 -5.88
N GLU A 184 21.71 4.96 -5.21
CA GLU A 184 22.49 5.32 -4.01
C GLU A 184 21.91 4.70 -2.73
N ASP A 185 20.58 4.57 -2.64
CA ASP A 185 19.88 4.01 -1.46
C ASP A 185 20.05 2.48 -1.30
N ASP A 186 20.25 1.75 -2.40
CA ASP A 186 20.36 0.27 -2.37
C ASP A 186 21.74 -0.20 -1.85
N GLU A 187 22.74 0.70 -1.78
CA GLU A 187 24.09 0.39 -1.28
C GLU A 187 24.27 0.63 0.22
N GLU A 188 23.39 1.39 0.90
CA GLU A 188 23.47 1.55 2.34
C GLU A 188 22.88 0.32 3.05
N PRO A 189 23.70 -0.57 3.65
CA PRO A 189 23.16 -1.61 4.50
C PRO A 189 22.41 -0.92 5.63
N ILE A 190 21.09 -1.16 5.72
CA ILE A 190 20.29 -0.80 6.89
C ILE A 190 21.12 -1.24 8.10
N PRO A 191 21.55 -0.31 8.99
CA PRO A 191 22.41 -0.66 10.10
C PRO A 191 21.79 -1.86 10.79
N GLU A 192 22.54 -2.96 10.90
CA GLU A 192 22.10 -4.10 11.67
C GLU A 192 21.78 -3.57 13.06
N SER A 193 20.50 -3.32 13.33
CA SER A 193 20.09 -3.01 14.68
C SER A 193 20.47 -4.26 15.45
N SER A 194 21.42 -4.10 16.35
CA SER A 194 21.77 -5.04 17.42
C SER A 194 20.61 -5.19 18.42
N GLU A 195 19.39 -5.19 17.89
CA GLU A 195 18.14 -5.46 18.57
C GLU A 195 17.98 -6.97 18.59
N LEU A 196 18.34 -7.57 19.71
CA LEU A 196 17.88 -8.91 20.06
C LEU A 196 16.38 -8.81 20.39
N THR A 197 15.55 -9.33 19.48
CA THR A 197 14.10 -9.46 19.68
C THR A 197 13.79 -10.43 20.81
N LEU A 198 12.62 -10.30 21.44
CA LEU A 198 12.17 -11.25 22.47
C LEU A 198 12.17 -12.70 21.93
N GLN A 199 11.82 -12.88 20.66
CA GLN A 199 11.90 -14.14 19.92
C GLN A 199 13.34 -14.69 19.86
N GLU A 200 14.34 -13.86 19.58
CA GLU A 200 15.75 -14.28 19.55
C GLU A 200 16.28 -14.64 20.95
N LEU A 201 15.83 -13.95 22.00
CA LEU A 201 16.13 -14.31 23.39
C LEU A 201 15.50 -15.63 23.82
N LEU A 202 14.33 -15.96 23.26
CA LEU A 202 13.61 -17.20 23.53
C LEU A 202 13.99 -18.34 22.57
N GLY A 203 14.91 -18.11 21.62
CA GLY A 203 15.37 -19.11 20.65
C GLY A 203 14.35 -19.49 19.58
N GLU A 204 13.34 -18.65 19.33
CA GLU A 204 12.31 -18.86 18.32
C GLU A 204 12.73 -18.31 16.95
N GLU A 205 12.39 -19.02 15.87
CA GLU A 205 12.69 -18.60 14.50
C GLU A 205 12.01 -17.26 14.14
N ARG A 206 12.75 -16.38 13.47
CA ARG A 206 12.28 -15.05 13.04
C ARG A 206 11.06 -15.18 12.12
N ARG A 207 9.93 -14.59 12.50
CA ARG A 207 8.74 -14.48 11.64
C ARG A 207 8.60 -13.16 10.89
N ASN A 208 9.22 -12.08 11.37
CA ASN A 208 9.05 -10.74 10.79
C ASN A 208 10.33 -10.29 10.07
N LYS A 209 10.21 -9.83 8.82
CA LYS A 209 11.34 -9.25 8.06
C LYS A 209 11.78 -7.92 8.67
N LYS A 210 13.09 -7.68 8.74
CA LYS A 210 13.67 -6.38 9.14
C LYS A 210 13.53 -5.39 7.97
N GLY A 211 13.14 -4.14 8.27
CA GLY A 211 13.07 -3.02 7.32
C GLY A 211 11.65 -2.57 6.97
N PRO A 212 11.50 -1.41 6.30
CA PRO A 212 10.22 -0.95 5.76
C PRO A 212 9.67 -1.98 4.76
N ARG A 213 8.36 -2.16 4.73
CA ARG A 213 7.72 -3.05 3.76
C ARG A 213 7.79 -2.41 2.37
N VAL A 214 8.47 -3.06 1.43
CA VAL A 214 8.52 -2.66 0.02
C VAL A 214 7.33 -3.30 -0.71
N ASP A 215 6.60 -2.51 -1.50
CA ASP A 215 5.52 -3.04 -2.32
C ASP A 215 6.12 -3.86 -3.49
N PRO A 216 5.70 -5.12 -3.71
CA PRO A 216 6.20 -5.91 -4.84
C PRO A 216 6.03 -5.22 -6.19
N LEU A 217 5.01 -4.38 -6.35
CA LEU A 217 4.76 -3.65 -7.58
C LEU A 217 5.75 -2.50 -7.79
N GLU A 218 6.26 -1.86 -6.73
CA GLU A 218 7.36 -0.88 -6.84
C GLU A 218 8.62 -1.57 -7.37
N THR A 219 8.94 -2.77 -6.86
CA THR A 219 10.09 -3.55 -7.34
C THR A 219 9.93 -3.98 -8.80
N GLU A 220 8.75 -4.45 -9.20
CA GLU A 220 8.45 -4.86 -10.59
C GLU A 220 8.49 -3.68 -11.57
N LEU A 221 8.19 -2.47 -11.11
CA LEU A 221 8.19 -1.26 -11.93
C LEU A 221 9.53 -0.53 -11.91
N GLY A 222 10.38 -0.76 -10.91
CA GLY A 222 11.61 -0.01 -10.69
C GLY A 222 11.35 1.46 -10.31
N VAL A 223 10.20 1.76 -9.71
CA VAL A 223 9.77 3.10 -9.34
C VAL A 223 9.13 3.06 -7.96
N LYS A 224 9.66 3.84 -7.02
CA LYS A 224 9.03 4.10 -5.72
C LYS A 224 7.99 5.21 -5.87
N THR A 225 6.95 5.18 -5.03
CA THR A 225 5.97 6.28 -5.00
C THR A 225 6.57 7.66 -4.71
N LEU A 226 7.69 7.69 -3.96
CA LEU A 226 8.45 8.90 -3.61
C LEU A 226 9.18 9.53 -4.81
N ASP A 227 9.46 8.76 -5.86
CA ASP A 227 10.14 9.23 -7.06
C ASP A 227 9.23 10.14 -7.90
N CYS A 228 7.92 10.10 -7.65
CA CYS A 228 6.93 10.88 -8.37
C CYS A 228 6.98 12.36 -7.96
N ARG A 229 7.44 13.21 -8.89
CA ARG A 229 7.41 14.68 -8.73
C ARG A 229 6.04 15.24 -9.05
N LYS A 230 5.38 14.69 -10.08
CA LYS A 230 4.06 15.14 -10.52
C LYS A 230 3.26 13.98 -11.12
N PRO A 231 2.21 13.50 -10.44
CA PRO A 231 1.37 12.42 -10.99
C PRO A 231 0.46 12.91 -12.13
N LEU A 232 -0.12 11.99 -12.91
CA LEU A 232 -1.10 12.32 -13.96
C LEU A 232 -2.38 12.97 -13.40
N ILE A 233 -2.84 12.50 -12.24
CA ILE A 233 -3.94 13.06 -11.45
C ILE A 233 -3.49 13.18 -9.97
N PRO A 234 -4.00 14.17 -9.22
CA PRO A 234 -3.68 14.37 -7.80
C PRO A 234 -3.87 13.10 -6.95
N PHE A 235 -2.98 12.89 -5.98
CA PHE A 235 -3.03 11.73 -5.10
C PHE A 235 -4.24 11.72 -4.18
N GLU A 236 -4.76 12.90 -3.86
CA GLU A 236 -5.94 13.10 -3.03
C GLU A 236 -7.20 12.49 -3.68
N GLU A 237 -7.26 12.41 -5.02
CA GLU A 237 -8.37 11.76 -5.73
C GLU A 237 -8.44 10.25 -5.43
N PHE A 238 -7.37 9.63 -4.91
CA PHE A 238 -7.35 8.21 -4.54
C PHE A 238 -7.84 7.92 -3.11
N ILE A 239 -8.09 8.94 -2.29
CA ILE A 239 -8.58 8.75 -0.92
C ILE A 239 -10.06 8.36 -0.95
N ASN A 240 -10.43 7.30 -0.23
CA ASN A 240 -11.84 6.89 -0.09
C ASN A 240 -12.37 7.22 1.31
N GLU A 241 -13.05 8.36 1.47
CA GLU A 241 -13.52 8.78 2.80
C GLU A 241 -14.46 7.78 3.49
N PRO A 242 -15.49 7.19 2.82
CA PRO A 242 -16.37 6.21 3.45
C PRO A 242 -15.60 5.01 4.03
N LEU A 243 -14.59 4.49 3.30
CA LEU A 243 -13.73 3.43 3.81
C LEU A 243 -12.97 3.85 5.07
N ASN A 244 -12.44 5.08 5.09
CA ASN A 244 -11.69 5.59 6.24
C ASN A 244 -12.57 5.73 7.50
N GLU A 245 -13.87 6.02 7.34
CA GLU A 245 -14.81 6.11 8.47
C GLU A 245 -15.10 4.76 9.14
N VAL A 246 -15.09 3.67 8.37
CA VAL A 246 -15.42 2.32 8.86
C VAL A 246 -14.20 1.45 9.19
N LEU A 247 -12.99 1.91 8.86
CA LEU A 247 -11.77 1.13 9.03
C LEU A 247 -11.29 1.15 10.49
N GLU A 248 -11.28 -0.03 11.13
CA GLU A 248 -10.73 -0.20 12.48
C GLU A 248 -9.20 -0.38 12.43
N MET A 249 -8.48 0.73 12.61
CA MET A 249 -7.02 0.78 12.43
C MET A 249 -6.20 -0.07 13.41
N ASP A 250 -6.70 -0.33 14.61
CA ASP A 250 -6.04 -1.25 15.56
C ASP A 250 -5.96 -2.68 15.01
N LYS A 251 -7.04 -3.13 14.37
CA LYS A 251 -7.12 -4.45 13.74
C LYS A 251 -6.40 -4.49 12.41
N ASP A 252 -6.58 -3.47 11.56
CA ASP A 252 -5.89 -3.37 10.26
C ASP A 252 -4.37 -3.41 10.44
N TYR A 253 -3.86 -2.64 11.41
CA TYR A 253 -2.44 -2.63 11.75
C TYR A 253 -1.95 -3.99 12.27
N THR A 254 -2.76 -4.71 13.03
CA THR A 254 -2.43 -6.09 13.48
C THR A 254 -2.31 -7.02 12.27
N PHE A 255 -3.23 -6.95 11.30
CA PHE A 255 -3.14 -7.72 10.05
C PHE A 255 -1.90 -7.35 9.25
N PHE A 256 -1.54 -6.06 9.20
CA PHE A 256 -0.33 -5.59 8.53
C PHE A 256 0.94 -6.21 9.12
N LYS A 257 1.05 -6.28 10.46
CA LYS A 257 2.26 -6.75 11.15
C LYS A 257 2.39 -8.26 11.24
N VAL A 258 1.29 -9.00 11.39
CA VAL A 258 1.33 -10.46 11.61
C VAL A 258 1.53 -11.22 10.29
N GLU A 259 1.35 -10.56 9.13
CA GLU A 259 1.53 -11.13 7.79
C GLU A 259 0.80 -12.47 7.59
N THR A 260 -0.42 -12.58 8.12
CA THR A 260 -1.26 -13.75 7.86
C THR A 260 -1.78 -13.73 6.42
N GLU A 261 -1.46 -14.77 5.64
CA GLU A 261 -1.88 -14.92 4.23
C GLU A 261 -3.41 -14.76 4.02
N ASN A 262 -4.20 -15.02 5.06
CA ASN A 262 -5.67 -14.99 5.01
C ASN A 262 -6.30 -13.64 5.41
N LYS A 263 -5.52 -12.62 5.80
CA LYS A 263 -6.07 -11.32 6.23
C LYS A 263 -5.45 -10.17 5.46
N PHE A 264 -6.30 -9.38 4.82
CA PHE A 264 -5.88 -8.19 4.09
C PHE A 264 -5.76 -6.99 5.03
N SER A 265 -4.77 -6.12 4.79
CA SER A 265 -4.63 -4.83 5.46
C SER A 265 -4.61 -3.71 4.43
N PHE A 266 -5.40 -2.66 4.68
CA PHE A 266 -5.42 -1.45 3.87
C PHE A 266 -4.16 -0.60 4.05
N MET A 267 -3.36 -0.82 5.11
CA MET A 267 -2.01 -0.25 5.17
C MET A 267 -1.09 -0.73 4.03
N THR A 268 -1.42 -1.82 3.34
CA THR A 268 -0.72 -2.22 2.10
C THR A 268 -1.15 -1.39 0.88
N CYS A 269 -2.20 -0.58 1.01
CA CYS A 269 -2.71 0.35 -0.01
C CYS A 269 -2.79 1.77 0.59
N PRO A 270 -1.69 2.38 1.05
CA PRO A 270 -1.75 3.63 1.82
C PRO A 270 -2.32 4.82 1.02
N PHE A 271 -2.34 4.76 -0.32
CA PHE A 271 -2.94 5.79 -1.17
C PHE A 271 -4.44 5.97 -0.95
N ILE A 272 -5.15 4.96 -0.43
CA ILE A 272 -6.61 5.04 -0.20
C ILE A 272 -6.96 5.68 1.15
N LEU A 273 -5.96 5.81 2.03
CA LEU A 273 -6.14 6.27 3.40
C LEU A 273 -5.90 7.78 3.50
N ASN A 274 -6.75 8.46 4.26
CA ASN A 274 -6.58 9.88 4.57
C ASN A 274 -5.51 10.09 5.66
N ALA A 275 -5.16 11.36 5.92
CA ALA A 275 -4.13 11.71 6.88
C ALA A 275 -4.46 11.28 8.32
N VAL A 276 -5.73 11.33 8.71
CA VAL A 276 -6.19 10.97 10.07
C VAL A 276 -6.00 9.46 10.30
N THR A 277 -6.43 8.64 9.36
CA THR A 277 -6.30 7.18 9.42
C THR A 277 -4.84 6.73 9.40
N LYS A 278 -4.00 7.39 8.58
CA LYS A 278 -2.55 7.16 8.58
C LYS A 278 -1.92 7.52 9.92
N ASN A 279 -2.33 8.64 10.51
CA ASN A 279 -1.86 9.05 11.83
C ASN A 279 -2.22 8.02 12.93
N LEU A 280 -3.44 7.47 12.90
CA LEU A 280 -3.84 6.37 13.78
C LEU A 280 -2.97 5.13 13.59
N GLY A 281 -2.66 4.75 12.34
CA GLY A 281 -1.74 3.65 12.04
C GLY A 281 -0.34 3.86 12.64
N LEU A 282 0.22 5.05 12.46
CA LEU A 282 1.51 5.44 13.07
C LEU A 282 1.46 5.43 14.60
N TYR A 283 0.34 5.88 15.18
CA TYR A 283 0.13 5.83 16.63
C TYR A 283 0.15 4.39 17.15
N TYR A 284 -0.53 3.45 16.48
CA TYR A 284 -0.47 2.04 16.84
C TYR A 284 0.92 1.44 16.65
N ASP A 285 1.65 1.83 15.59
CA ASP A 285 3.03 1.39 15.36
C ASP A 285 3.96 1.78 16.49
N ASN A 286 3.97 3.08 16.82
CA ASN A 286 4.76 3.61 17.92
C ASN A 286 4.40 2.95 19.24
N ARG A 287 3.10 2.84 19.55
CA ARG A 287 2.65 2.30 20.83
C ARG A 287 3.02 0.83 21.01
N ILE A 288 2.81 0.01 19.97
CA ILE A 288 3.15 -1.42 20.00
C ILE A 288 4.68 -1.59 20.09
N ARG A 289 5.45 -0.76 19.38
CA ARG A 289 6.91 -0.78 19.44
C ARG A 289 7.43 -0.42 20.84
N MET A 290 6.92 0.66 21.45
CA MET A 290 7.26 1.05 22.82
C MET A 290 6.94 -0.06 23.84
N TYR A 291 5.78 -0.71 23.73
CA TYR A 291 5.42 -1.84 24.60
C TYR A 291 6.33 -3.06 24.40
N SER A 292 6.72 -3.35 23.16
CA SER A 292 7.66 -4.42 22.82
C SER A 292 9.03 -4.17 23.47
N GLU A 293 9.60 -2.98 23.27
CA GLU A 293 10.90 -2.60 23.85
C GLU A 293 10.88 -2.64 25.37
N ARG A 294 9.81 -2.14 26.00
CA ARG A 294 9.65 -2.20 27.46
C ARG A 294 9.64 -3.65 27.98
N ARG A 295 8.92 -4.55 27.30
CA ARG A 295 8.87 -5.98 27.68
C ARG A 295 10.24 -6.64 27.54
N ILE A 296 10.95 -6.38 26.44
CA ILE A 296 12.30 -6.89 26.19
C ILE A 296 13.26 -6.38 27.27
N THR A 297 13.25 -5.09 27.57
CA THR A 297 14.11 -4.46 28.57
C THR A 297 13.89 -5.05 29.98
N VAL A 298 12.64 -5.29 30.36
CA VAL A 298 12.29 -5.93 31.63
C VAL A 298 12.79 -7.38 31.67
N LEU A 299 12.62 -8.15 30.60
CA LEU A 299 13.12 -9.52 30.53
C LEU A 299 14.64 -9.56 30.63
N TYR A 300 15.35 -8.71 29.88
CA TYR A 300 16.81 -8.57 29.97
C TYR A 300 17.27 -8.27 31.39
N SER A 301 16.57 -7.34 32.07
CA SER A 301 16.91 -6.95 33.43
C SER A 301 16.78 -8.12 34.42
N LEU A 302 15.79 -8.99 34.21
CA LEU A 302 15.60 -10.20 35.00
C LEU A 302 16.66 -11.27 34.71
N VAL A 303 17.08 -11.43 33.45
CA VAL A 303 18.03 -12.48 33.03
C VAL A 303 19.48 -12.12 33.35
N GLN A 304 19.90 -10.87 33.11
CA GLN A 304 21.28 -10.41 33.30
C GLN A 304 21.51 -9.74 34.66
N GLY A 305 20.47 -9.55 35.48
CA GLY A 305 20.57 -8.91 36.79
C GLY A 305 20.95 -7.42 36.75
N GLN A 306 20.97 -6.80 35.57
CA GLN A 306 21.15 -5.36 35.39
C GLN A 306 19.80 -4.65 35.44
N GLN A 307 19.72 -3.50 36.11
CA GLN A 307 18.50 -2.67 36.09
C GLN A 307 18.55 -1.76 34.86
N LEU A 308 18.01 -2.21 33.73
CA LEU A 308 17.88 -1.37 32.54
C LEU A 308 16.62 -0.51 32.65
N ASN A 309 16.73 0.77 32.28
CA ASN A 309 15.59 1.69 32.31
C ASN A 309 14.62 1.38 31.15
N PRO A 310 13.33 1.10 31.42
CA PRO A 310 12.33 0.83 30.39
C PRO A 310 11.89 2.07 29.60
N TYR A 311 12.34 3.27 29.99
CA TYR A 311 11.97 4.55 29.37
C TYR A 311 13.16 5.25 28.73
N LEU A 312 12.88 6.04 27.70
CA LEU A 312 13.78 7.06 27.19
C LEU A 312 13.71 8.27 28.14
N ARG A 313 14.63 8.35 29.09
CA ARG A 313 14.63 9.40 30.11
C ARG A 313 15.39 10.63 29.65
N LEU A 314 14.69 11.75 29.49
CA LEU A 314 15.27 13.07 29.21
C LEU A 314 15.14 13.94 30.46
N LYS A 315 16.28 14.24 31.09
CA LYS A 315 16.36 15.21 32.18
C LYS A 315 16.87 16.53 31.60
N VAL A 316 16.04 17.57 31.61
CA VAL A 316 16.32 18.85 30.94
C VAL A 316 16.02 20.05 31.85
N ARG A 317 16.67 21.19 31.61
CA ARG A 317 16.36 22.46 32.28
C ARG A 317 15.45 23.31 31.40
N ARG A 318 14.49 24.02 32.00
CA ARG A 318 13.52 24.86 31.26
C ARG A 318 14.16 25.94 30.39
N ASP A 319 15.27 26.50 30.83
CA ASP A 319 15.96 27.58 30.11
C ASP A 319 16.95 27.06 29.05
N HIS A 320 17.14 25.75 28.94
CA HIS A 320 18.13 25.10 28.05
C HIS A 320 17.54 23.83 27.43
N ILE A 321 16.24 23.85 27.10
CA ILE A 321 15.50 22.63 26.71
C ILE A 321 16.10 22.02 25.45
N ILE A 322 16.39 22.84 24.43
CA ILE A 322 16.94 22.38 23.16
C ILE A 322 18.35 21.81 23.36
N ASP A 323 19.25 22.56 24.00
CA ASP A 323 20.64 22.14 24.22
C ASP A 323 20.71 20.83 25.03
N ASP A 324 20.00 20.78 26.16
CA ASP A 324 20.02 19.61 27.05
C ASP A 324 19.40 18.39 26.35
N ALA A 325 18.32 18.57 25.58
CA ALA A 325 17.69 17.49 24.83
C ALA A 325 18.61 16.96 23.72
N LEU A 326 19.25 17.83 22.93
CA LEU A 326 20.17 17.44 21.88
C LEU A 326 21.35 16.64 22.43
N VAL A 327 22.06 17.18 23.43
CA VAL A 327 23.19 16.48 24.07
C VAL A 327 22.74 15.12 24.60
N ARG A 328 21.58 15.05 25.24
CA ARG A 328 21.09 13.80 25.82
C ARG A 328 20.71 12.78 24.74
N LEU A 329 20.01 13.20 23.70
CA LEU A 329 19.61 12.34 22.58
C LEU A 329 20.83 11.83 21.80
N GLU A 330 21.85 12.68 21.58
CA GLU A 330 23.11 12.28 20.94
C GLU A 330 23.85 11.22 21.76
N MET A 331 23.98 11.42 23.08
CA MET A 331 24.60 10.42 23.95
C MET A 331 23.88 9.07 23.90
N ILE A 332 22.54 9.10 23.94
CA ILE A 332 21.72 7.88 23.89
C ILE A 332 21.85 7.20 22.52
N ALA A 333 21.83 7.98 21.44
CA ALA A 333 22.04 7.47 20.09
C ALA A 333 23.42 6.80 19.95
N MET A 334 24.46 7.34 20.57
CA MET A 334 25.80 6.74 20.55
C MET A 334 25.92 5.47 21.39
N GLU A 335 25.27 5.41 22.54
CA GLU A 335 25.36 4.26 23.46
C GLU A 335 24.50 3.09 22.98
N ASN A 336 23.21 3.34 22.75
CA ASN A 336 22.28 2.35 22.23
C ASN A 336 21.13 3.04 21.47
N PRO A 337 21.19 3.12 20.13
CA PRO A 337 20.13 3.74 19.31
C PRO A 337 18.73 3.15 19.54
N ALA A 338 18.62 1.90 20.01
CA ALA A 338 17.33 1.27 20.29
C ALA A 338 16.57 1.96 21.45
N ASP A 339 17.29 2.61 22.37
CA ASP A 339 16.68 3.32 23.49
C ASP A 339 15.82 4.52 23.03
N LEU A 340 16.11 5.09 21.86
CA LEU A 340 15.29 6.16 21.25
C LEU A 340 13.87 5.70 20.91
N LYS A 341 13.62 4.38 20.86
CA LYS A 341 12.32 3.77 20.56
C LYS A 341 11.53 3.43 21.81
N LYS A 342 12.11 3.62 23.00
CA LYS A 342 11.42 3.44 24.29
C LYS A 342 10.43 4.56 24.52
N GLN A 343 9.52 4.35 25.46
CA GLN A 343 8.57 5.39 25.85
C GLN A 343 9.32 6.58 26.47
N LEU A 344 9.05 7.79 25.96
CA LEU A 344 9.62 9.04 26.49
C LEU A 344 9.16 9.26 27.94
N TYR A 345 10.10 9.68 28.77
CA TYR A 345 9.87 10.10 30.14
C TYR A 345 10.69 11.37 30.41
N VAL A 346 10.02 12.50 30.58
CA VAL A 346 10.67 13.80 30.76
C VAL A 346 10.73 14.19 32.24
N GLU A 347 11.87 14.73 32.65
CA GLU A 347 12.08 15.32 33.98
C GLU A 347 12.67 16.72 33.86
N PHE A 348 11.94 17.73 34.34
CA PHE A 348 12.51 19.07 34.51
C PHE A 348 13.40 19.10 35.75
N GLU A 349 14.63 19.59 35.59
CA GLU A 349 15.57 19.67 36.70
C GLU A 349 15.05 20.57 37.82
N GLY A 350 15.06 20.05 39.05
CA GLY A 350 14.57 20.77 40.23
C GLY A 350 13.07 20.65 40.47
N GLU A 351 12.32 19.98 39.59
CA GLU A 351 10.88 19.81 39.71
C GLU A 351 10.51 18.39 40.17
N GLN A 352 9.64 18.30 41.17
CA GLN A 352 9.07 17.02 41.59
C GLN A 352 7.79 16.75 40.78
N GLY A 353 7.87 15.79 39.86
CA GLY A 353 6.73 15.34 39.06
C GLY A 353 6.97 13.93 38.54
N VAL A 354 5.91 13.14 38.48
CA VAL A 354 5.91 11.85 37.78
C VAL A 354 5.32 12.10 36.40
N ASP A 355 6.05 11.74 35.35
CA ASP A 355 5.55 11.92 33.99
C ASP A 355 4.52 10.83 33.64
N GLU A 356 3.24 11.19 33.79
CA GLU A 356 2.10 10.42 33.27
C GLU A 356 1.66 10.89 31.86
N GLY A 357 2.53 11.66 31.17
CA GLY A 357 2.32 12.21 29.83
C GLY A 357 2.13 13.74 29.80
N GLY A 358 1.80 14.36 30.94
CA GLY A 358 1.65 15.81 31.05
C GLY A 358 2.97 16.56 30.87
N VAL A 359 4.05 16.05 31.48
CA VAL A 359 5.39 16.67 31.41
C VAL A 359 5.98 16.48 30.01
N SER A 360 5.82 15.28 29.43
CA SER A 360 6.17 15.02 28.02
C SER A 360 5.43 15.96 27.06
N LYS A 361 4.13 16.23 27.29
CA LYS A 361 3.36 17.17 26.45
C LYS A 361 3.89 18.60 26.56
N GLU A 362 4.15 19.05 27.78
CA GLU A 362 4.73 20.39 28.03
C GLU A 362 6.11 20.53 27.37
N PHE A 363 6.97 19.52 27.49
CA PHE A 363 8.26 19.48 26.81
C PHE A 363 8.13 19.70 25.31
N PHE A 364 7.24 18.97 24.62
CA PHE A 364 7.04 19.18 23.19
C PHE A 364 6.46 20.56 22.85
N GLN A 365 5.60 21.12 23.70
CA GLN A 365 5.10 22.48 23.49
C GLN A 365 6.23 23.52 23.56
N LEU A 366 7.11 23.43 24.56
CA LEU A 366 8.25 24.32 24.71
C LEU A 366 9.26 24.16 23.58
N VAL A 367 9.59 22.92 23.20
CA VAL A 367 10.47 22.64 22.06
C VAL A 367 9.92 23.23 20.76
N VAL A 368 8.63 23.05 20.49
CA VAL A 368 7.97 23.61 19.29
C VAL A 368 7.96 25.14 19.35
N GLU A 369 7.61 25.73 20.49
CA GLU A 369 7.62 27.19 20.66
C GLU A 369 9.01 27.78 20.43
N GLU A 370 10.05 27.15 20.96
CA GLU A 370 11.43 27.60 20.85
C GLU A 370 11.99 27.40 19.43
N ILE A 371 11.79 26.23 18.81
CA ILE A 371 12.29 25.96 17.44
C ILE A 371 11.60 26.85 16.39
N PHE A 372 10.31 27.14 16.54
CA PHE A 372 9.58 28.01 15.62
C PHE A 372 9.62 29.49 16.03
N ASN A 373 10.39 29.84 17.05
CA ASN A 373 10.64 31.24 17.38
C ASN A 373 11.53 31.87 16.30
N PRO A 374 11.11 32.97 15.64
CA PRO A 374 11.93 33.68 14.66
C PRO A 374 13.30 34.13 15.19
N ASP A 375 13.47 34.26 16.50
CA ASP A 375 14.75 34.62 17.12
C ASP A 375 15.81 33.50 16.99
N ILE A 376 15.39 32.26 16.77
CA ILE A 376 16.26 31.09 16.57
C ILE A 376 16.65 30.87 15.09
N GLY A 377 15.96 31.52 14.13
CA GLY A 377 16.34 31.56 12.71
C GLY A 377 15.19 31.40 11.72
#